data_AF-A0A4P9WBB8-F1
#
_entry.id   AF-A0A4P9WBB8-F1
#
_cell.length_a   1.000
_cell.length_b   1.000
_cell.length_c   1.000
_cell.angle_alpha   90.00
_cell.angle_beta   90.00
_cell.angle_gamma   90.00
#
_symmetry.space_group_name_H-M   'P 1'
#
loop_
_entity.id
_entity.type
_entity.pdbx_description
1 polymer ?
#
loop_
_entity_poly.entity_id
_entity_poly.type
_entity_poly.pdbx_seq_one_letter_code
_entity_poly.pdbx_strand_id
1 'polypeptide(L)'
;IHLNTNAPFCLVAVGVQGAGKSHTVATVIENCTLNSPPVSVAAIPCSTLVFHFDTDEANCSQAAMLTSPNAARARNPDRPNCEVLPLLFSWREMTAGGIKTLMGATSAKTTPLYMGAMLSLLRKLQKEDNFPTFAEFKDQIEELNLSSGQKAPLRQRLALIESFLNDSAENAGLPTRTDLADVCKSGTVVVCDLTDPMLSAAEARGVFEIVLQRFKALQLGCGKLLVLDEAHKFLTHSTASDELGATIVELVRQMRHHGMRVVVSSQSPLTIPDELLELASICVMHSFYSKDWFKRLKRKMPLEDAAFERIMKLPTGNAVVFATRWKDFGSGAMMLGRGVRELRIRERLTEDGGKSKIIR
;
A
#
# COMPACT_ATOMS: atom_id res chain seq x y z
N ILE A 1 -20.40 -14.20 -2.53
CA ILE A 1 -20.28 -12.80 -3.01
C ILE A 1 -19.31 -12.81 -4.17
N HIS A 2 -19.74 -12.40 -5.35
CA HIS A 2 -18.84 -12.24 -6.49
C HIS A 2 -18.46 -10.77 -6.62
N LEU A 3 -17.16 -10.52 -6.62
CA LEU A 3 -16.61 -9.22 -6.94
C LEU A 3 -16.44 -9.12 -8.45
N ASN A 4 -17.00 -8.10 -9.09
CA ASN A 4 -16.73 -7.85 -10.50
C ASN A 4 -15.31 -7.30 -10.64
N THR A 5 -14.37 -8.18 -10.98
CA THR A 5 -12.96 -7.84 -11.11
C THR A 5 -12.61 -7.30 -12.49
N ASN A 6 -13.54 -7.26 -13.46
CA ASN A 6 -13.30 -6.63 -14.76
C ASN A 6 -13.39 -5.10 -14.70
N ALA A 7 -14.19 -4.57 -13.78
CA ALA A 7 -14.27 -3.14 -13.54
C ALA A 7 -13.30 -2.72 -12.44
N PRO A 8 -12.59 -1.59 -12.60
CA PRO A 8 -11.90 -0.93 -11.50
C PRO A 8 -12.84 -0.70 -10.31
N PHE A 9 -12.37 -0.96 -9.09
CA PHE A 9 -13.05 -0.62 -7.84
C PHE A 9 -12.06 -0.07 -6.80
N CYS A 10 -12.58 0.74 -5.88
CA CYS A 10 -11.91 1.13 -4.64
C CYS A 10 -12.68 0.48 -3.49
N LEU A 11 -12.01 -0.40 -2.75
CA LEU A 11 -12.57 -1.13 -1.61
C LEU A 11 -11.86 -0.71 -0.33
N VAL A 12 -12.62 -0.35 0.69
CA VAL A 12 -12.10 -0.03 2.03
C VAL A 12 -12.64 -1.04 3.03
N ALA A 13 -11.76 -1.79 3.69
CA ALA A 13 -12.07 -2.73 4.76
C ALA A 13 -11.63 -2.17 6.12
N VAL A 14 -12.57 -2.07 7.07
CA VAL A 14 -12.32 -1.52 8.41
C VAL A 14 -12.89 -2.41 9.52
N GLY A 15 -12.31 -2.32 10.70
CA GLY A 15 -12.69 -3.13 11.87
C GLY A 15 -11.53 -3.38 12.82
N VAL A 16 -11.81 -3.80 14.05
CA VAL A 16 -10.76 -4.08 15.05
C VAL A 16 -9.83 -5.23 14.61
N GLN A 17 -8.67 -5.35 15.24
CA GLN A 17 -7.77 -6.48 15.01
C GLN A 17 -8.50 -7.81 15.26
N GLY A 18 -8.25 -8.80 14.39
CA GLY A 18 -8.93 -10.10 14.48
C GLY A 18 -10.38 -10.15 13.98
N ALA A 19 -11.00 -9.03 13.57
CA ALA A 19 -12.40 -9.01 13.13
C ALA A 19 -12.66 -9.66 11.74
N GLY A 20 -11.61 -9.98 10.99
CA GLY A 20 -11.70 -10.62 9.67
C GLY A 20 -11.28 -9.74 8.48
N LYS A 21 -10.68 -8.56 8.71
CA LYS A 21 -10.21 -7.66 7.64
C LYS A 21 -9.21 -8.32 6.68
N SER A 22 -8.13 -8.90 7.21
CA SER A 22 -7.10 -9.58 6.42
C SER A 22 -7.68 -10.73 5.60
N HIS A 23 -8.67 -11.43 6.16
CA HIS A 23 -9.43 -12.46 5.46
C HIS A 23 -10.21 -11.88 4.28
N THR A 24 -10.92 -10.76 4.46
CA THR A 24 -11.56 -10.01 3.36
C THR A 24 -10.55 -9.65 2.28
N VAL A 25 -9.42 -9.05 2.65
CA VAL A 25 -8.35 -8.68 1.70
C VAL A 25 -7.88 -9.89 0.90
N ALA A 26 -7.59 -11.00 1.58
CA ALA A 26 -7.17 -12.24 0.93
C ALA A 26 -8.22 -12.73 -0.07
N THR A 27 -9.51 -12.75 0.30
CA THR A 27 -10.57 -13.14 -0.65
C THR A 27 -10.67 -12.20 -1.85
N VAL A 28 -10.40 -10.90 -1.68
CA VAL A 28 -10.40 -9.93 -2.78
C VAL A 28 -9.20 -10.18 -3.71
N ILE A 29 -8.00 -10.43 -3.15
CA ILE A 29 -6.81 -10.81 -3.92
C ILE A 29 -7.10 -12.08 -4.72
N GLU A 30 -7.63 -13.13 -4.08
CA GLU A 30 -8.00 -14.37 -4.77
C GLU A 30 -8.99 -14.12 -5.91
N ASN A 31 -10.01 -13.28 -5.71
CA ASN A 31 -10.96 -12.93 -6.76
C ASN A 31 -10.31 -12.20 -7.96
N CYS A 32 -9.24 -11.45 -7.71
CA CYS A 32 -8.54 -10.69 -8.74
C CYS A 32 -7.42 -11.49 -9.41
N THR A 33 -6.85 -12.49 -8.74
CA THR A 33 -5.61 -13.16 -9.13
C THR A 33 -5.80 -14.64 -9.49
N LEU A 34 -6.86 -15.29 -9.01
CA LEU A 34 -7.13 -16.70 -9.28
C LEU A 34 -8.32 -16.88 -10.23
N ASN A 35 -8.21 -17.87 -11.12
CA ASN A 35 -9.32 -18.36 -11.92
C ASN A 35 -9.74 -19.75 -11.42
N SER A 36 -10.68 -19.78 -10.47
CA SER A 36 -11.18 -21.00 -9.81
C SER A 36 -12.72 -21.03 -9.84
N PRO A 37 -13.35 -21.33 -10.99
CA PRO A 37 -14.80 -21.43 -11.09
C PRO A 37 -15.37 -22.53 -10.17
N PRO A 38 -16.59 -22.36 -9.61
CA PRO A 38 -17.46 -21.21 -9.78
C PRO A 38 -17.14 -20.04 -8.83
N VAL A 39 -16.14 -20.17 -7.95
CA VAL A 39 -15.91 -19.25 -6.81
C VAL A 39 -15.24 -17.94 -7.24
N SER A 40 -14.21 -18.03 -8.09
CA SER A 40 -13.50 -16.88 -8.67
C SER A 40 -13.38 -17.05 -10.17
N VAL A 41 -13.75 -16.03 -10.93
CA VAL A 41 -13.63 -16.02 -12.40
C VAL A 41 -12.91 -14.75 -12.82
N ALA A 42 -11.57 -14.80 -12.77
CA ALA A 42 -10.70 -13.76 -13.30
C ALA A 42 -10.19 -14.21 -14.68
N ALA A 43 -10.92 -13.86 -15.75
CA ALA A 43 -10.57 -14.25 -17.11
C ALA A 43 -9.16 -13.77 -17.51
N ILE A 44 -8.77 -12.59 -17.01
CA ILE A 44 -7.40 -12.06 -17.10
C ILE A 44 -6.98 -11.68 -15.66
N PRO A 45 -6.28 -12.57 -14.95
CA PRO A 45 -5.82 -12.30 -13.58
C PRO A 45 -5.01 -11.02 -13.47
N CYS A 46 -5.27 -10.22 -12.43
CA CYS A 46 -4.50 -9.03 -12.13
C CYS A 46 -3.09 -9.39 -11.66
N SER A 47 -2.15 -8.48 -11.91
CA SER A 47 -0.91 -8.42 -11.13
C SER A 47 -1.20 -7.63 -9.85
N THR A 48 -0.84 -8.20 -8.70
CA THR A 48 -1.18 -7.64 -7.39
C THR A 48 0.07 -7.17 -6.66
N LEU A 49 0.04 -5.94 -6.16
CA LEU A 49 1.06 -5.38 -5.28
C LEU A 49 0.44 -5.09 -3.92
N VAL A 50 1.04 -5.60 -2.85
CA VAL A 50 0.59 -5.41 -1.46
C VAL A 50 1.64 -4.61 -0.71
N PHE A 51 1.22 -3.54 -0.04
CA PHE A 51 2.03 -2.79 0.91
C PHE A 51 1.67 -3.20 2.33
N HIS A 52 2.69 -3.57 3.11
CA HIS A 52 2.59 -3.89 4.52
C HIS A 52 3.73 -3.24 5.29
N PHE A 53 3.43 -2.63 6.43
CA PHE A 53 4.43 -1.98 7.28
C PHE A 53 4.09 -2.19 8.75
N ASP A 54 5.12 -2.50 9.53
CA ASP A 54 5.08 -2.56 10.99
C ASP A 54 6.48 -2.21 11.55
N THR A 55 6.56 -1.80 12.80
CA THR A 55 7.84 -1.69 13.51
C THR A 55 8.15 -2.95 14.31
N ASP A 56 7.16 -3.80 14.55
CA ASP A 56 7.30 -5.08 15.24
C ASP A 56 7.56 -6.22 14.23
N GLU A 57 8.76 -6.78 14.28
CA GLU A 57 9.20 -7.89 13.42
C GLU A 57 8.31 -9.15 13.55
N ALA A 58 7.62 -9.33 14.68
CA ALA A 58 6.68 -10.42 14.88
C ALA A 58 5.47 -10.35 13.93
N ASN A 59 5.19 -9.16 13.38
CA ASN A 59 4.10 -8.91 12.46
C ASN A 59 4.53 -8.91 10.98
N CYS A 60 5.73 -9.39 10.66
CA CYS A 60 6.15 -9.53 9.27
C CYS A 60 5.22 -10.51 8.52
N SER A 61 4.97 -10.21 7.26
CA SER A 61 4.18 -11.06 6.37
C SER A 61 4.96 -12.33 6.03
N GLN A 62 4.30 -13.48 6.14
CA GLN A 62 4.88 -14.77 5.77
C GLN A 62 4.86 -15.00 4.24
N ALA A 63 4.16 -14.13 3.50
CA ALA A 63 4.13 -14.09 2.05
C ALA A 63 4.96 -12.93 1.46
N ALA A 64 5.79 -12.27 2.28
CA ALA A 64 6.65 -11.17 1.83
C ALA A 64 7.61 -11.64 0.73
N MET A 65 7.58 -10.94 -0.41
CA MET A 65 8.52 -11.15 -1.51
C MET A 65 9.58 -10.05 -1.56
N LEU A 66 9.19 -8.80 -1.33
CA LEU A 66 10.12 -7.67 -1.27
C LEU A 66 10.18 -7.15 0.16
N THR A 67 11.38 -6.96 0.70
CA THR A 67 11.54 -6.45 2.07
C THR A 67 12.63 -5.39 2.20
N SER A 68 12.68 -4.67 3.32
CA SER A 68 13.74 -3.69 3.55
C SER A 68 15.13 -4.36 3.48
N PRO A 69 16.18 -3.65 3.04
CA PRO A 69 17.53 -4.20 3.03
C PRO A 69 17.98 -4.72 4.39
N ASN A 70 17.59 -4.07 5.49
CA ASN A 70 17.89 -4.53 6.85
C ASN A 70 17.18 -5.84 7.18
N ALA A 71 15.87 -5.94 6.89
CA ALA A 71 15.10 -7.15 7.11
C ALA A 71 15.64 -8.33 6.27
N ALA A 72 16.07 -8.06 5.04
CA ALA A 72 16.72 -9.07 4.19
C ALA A 72 18.03 -9.60 4.79
N ARG A 73 18.79 -8.77 5.52
CA ARG A 73 20.02 -9.18 6.23
C ARG A 73 19.74 -9.99 7.50
N ALA A 74 18.64 -9.73 8.20
CA ALA A 74 18.36 -10.26 9.54
C ALA A 74 18.15 -11.80 9.62
N ARG A 75 18.43 -12.55 8.53
CA ARG A 75 18.12 -13.96 8.29
C ARG A 75 16.60 -14.19 8.28
N ASN A 76 16.10 -14.48 7.07
CA ASN A 76 14.68 -14.72 6.84
C ASN A 76 14.12 -15.76 7.81
N PRO A 77 12.95 -15.52 8.42
CA PRO A 77 12.14 -16.63 8.89
C PRO A 77 11.89 -17.56 7.71
N ASP A 78 11.96 -18.88 7.93
CA ASP A 78 11.69 -19.88 6.91
C ASP A 78 10.31 -19.62 6.28
N ARG A 79 10.31 -19.23 5.00
CA ARG A 79 9.11 -18.93 4.20
C ARG A 79 9.04 -19.97 3.08
N PRO A 80 8.49 -21.17 3.35
CA PRO A 80 8.66 -22.34 2.48
C PRO A 80 8.08 -22.19 1.07
N ASN A 81 7.27 -21.15 0.82
CA ASN A 81 6.58 -20.92 -0.45
C ASN A 81 6.83 -19.52 -1.04
N CYS A 82 7.76 -18.73 -0.48
CA CYS A 82 8.01 -17.37 -0.94
C CYS A 82 9.52 -17.08 -0.99
N GLU A 83 10.00 -16.70 -2.17
CA GLU A 83 11.33 -16.14 -2.32
C GLU A 83 11.33 -14.70 -1.78
N VAL A 84 12.25 -14.43 -0.85
CA VAL A 84 12.37 -13.12 -0.24
C VAL A 84 13.58 -12.41 -0.84
N LEU A 85 13.30 -11.27 -1.44
CA LEU A 85 14.24 -10.45 -2.18
C LEU A 85 14.36 -9.08 -1.50
N PRO A 86 15.57 -8.50 -1.48
CA PRO A 86 15.75 -7.15 -0.97
C PRO A 86 15.11 -6.13 -1.92
N LEU A 87 14.36 -5.19 -1.37
CA LEU A 87 13.86 -4.04 -2.13
C LEU A 87 15.00 -3.05 -2.31
N LEU A 88 15.59 -3.07 -3.51
CA LEU A 88 16.67 -2.17 -3.90
C LEU A 88 16.29 -1.39 -5.16
N PHE A 89 16.71 -0.13 -5.23
CA PHE A 89 16.49 0.75 -6.38
C PHE A 89 17.80 1.03 -7.11
N SER A 90 17.75 1.23 -8.42
CA SER A 90 18.82 1.99 -9.08
C SER A 90 18.62 3.47 -8.80
N TRP A 91 19.72 4.21 -8.60
CA TRP A 91 19.68 5.66 -8.45
C TRP A 91 18.92 6.36 -9.59
N ARG A 92 19.07 5.88 -10.84
CA ARG A 92 18.38 6.45 -12.02
C ARG A 92 16.86 6.25 -12.01
N GLU A 93 16.37 5.28 -11.24
CA GLU A 93 14.94 4.96 -11.15
C GLU A 93 14.25 5.75 -10.04
N MET A 94 15.01 6.44 -9.20
CA MET A 94 14.45 7.28 -8.15
C MET A 94 13.78 8.50 -8.78
N THR A 95 12.47 8.54 -8.73
CA THR A 95 11.70 9.69 -9.21
C THR A 95 11.92 10.90 -8.31
N ALA A 96 11.80 12.11 -8.86
CA ALA A 96 11.88 13.33 -8.04
C ALA A 96 10.83 13.36 -6.92
N GLY A 97 9.65 12.77 -7.15
CA GLY A 97 8.63 12.56 -6.12
C GLY A 97 9.12 11.63 -5.01
N GLY A 98 9.61 10.44 -5.37
CA GLY A 98 10.14 9.48 -4.40
C GLY A 98 11.31 10.00 -3.58
N ILE A 99 12.26 10.71 -4.22
CA ILE A 99 13.35 11.40 -3.53
C ILE A 99 12.76 12.45 -2.57
N LYS A 100 11.83 13.30 -3.05
CA LYS A 100 11.21 14.33 -2.21
C LYS A 100 10.49 13.74 -0.99
N THR A 101 9.80 12.60 -1.14
CA THR A 101 9.12 11.93 -0.04
C THR A 101 10.11 11.35 0.98
N LEU A 102 11.14 10.63 0.53
CA LEU A 102 12.20 10.09 1.40
C LEU A 102 13.00 11.17 2.11
N MET A 103 13.10 12.36 1.51
CA MET A 103 13.77 13.52 2.08
C MET A 103 12.95 14.26 3.15
N GLY A 104 11.79 13.73 3.54
CA GLY A 104 11.04 14.19 4.70
C GLY A 104 10.18 15.44 4.44
N ALA A 105 9.75 15.67 3.20
CA ALA A 105 8.85 16.77 2.85
C ALA A 105 7.39 16.63 3.38
N THR A 106 7.14 15.73 4.32
CA THR A 106 5.80 15.22 4.63
C THR A 106 5.39 15.37 6.10
N SER A 107 6.06 16.20 6.90
CA SER A 107 5.60 16.39 8.29
C SER A 107 5.78 17.77 8.93
N ALA A 108 6.30 18.78 8.23
CA ALA A 108 6.44 20.12 8.80
C ALA A 108 5.66 21.17 8.00
N LYS A 109 4.98 22.10 8.70
CA LYS A 109 4.42 23.34 8.13
C LYS A 109 5.46 24.19 7.39
N THR A 110 6.74 23.87 7.53
CA THR A 110 7.87 24.50 6.89
C THR A 110 8.67 23.45 6.12
N THR A 111 8.70 23.58 4.79
CA THR A 111 9.63 22.84 3.95
C THR A 111 11.06 23.12 4.44
N PRO A 112 11.85 22.10 4.80
CA PRO A 112 13.23 22.33 5.23
C PRO A 112 14.01 23.10 4.16
N LEU A 113 14.77 24.10 4.57
CA LEU A 113 15.44 25.02 3.62
C LEU A 113 16.39 24.30 2.64
N TYR A 114 16.96 23.15 3.02
CA TYR A 114 17.79 22.32 2.14
C TYR A 114 17.02 21.73 0.95
N MET A 115 15.70 21.53 1.07
CA MET A 115 14.88 20.96 0.00
C MET A 115 14.84 21.85 -1.24
N GLY A 116 14.84 23.18 -1.06
CA GLY A 116 14.83 24.12 -2.18
C GLY A 116 16.10 24.00 -3.04
N ALA A 117 17.25 23.95 -2.38
CA ALA A 117 18.54 23.77 -3.05
C ALA A 117 18.64 22.39 -3.73
N MET A 118 18.25 21.33 -3.03
CA MET A 118 18.27 19.97 -3.58
C MET A 118 17.32 19.78 -4.77
N LEU A 119 16.06 20.25 -4.68
CA LEU A 119 15.12 20.17 -5.80
C LEU A 119 15.59 20.97 -7.00
N SER A 120 16.28 22.10 -6.77
CA SER A 120 16.88 22.88 -7.85
C SER A 120 18.01 22.11 -8.52
N LEU A 121 18.84 21.39 -7.75
CA LEU A 121 19.88 20.52 -8.28
C LEU A 121 19.27 19.36 -9.09
N LEU A 122 18.29 18.63 -8.54
CA LEU A 122 17.61 17.53 -9.25
C LEU A 122 16.97 18.00 -10.56
N ARG A 123 16.33 19.18 -10.57
CA ARG A 123 15.75 19.76 -11.80
C ARG A 123 16.83 20.12 -12.82
N LYS A 124 17.98 20.63 -12.38
CA LYS A 124 19.12 20.93 -13.26
C LYS A 124 19.63 19.65 -13.92
N LEU A 125 19.87 18.59 -13.13
CA LEU A 125 20.33 17.29 -13.62
C LEU A 125 19.34 16.66 -14.60
N GLN A 126 18.04 16.75 -14.32
CA GLN A 126 16.99 16.30 -15.25
C GLN A 126 16.98 17.07 -16.56
N LYS A 127 17.21 18.39 -16.54
CA LYS A 127 17.23 19.22 -17.75
C LYS A 127 18.45 18.95 -18.64
N GLU A 128 19.58 18.63 -18.01
CA GLU A 128 20.85 18.37 -18.69
C GLU A 128 20.98 16.92 -19.20
N ASP A 129 20.00 16.06 -18.92
CA ASP A 129 20.00 14.60 -19.18
C ASP A 129 21.29 13.91 -18.68
N ASN A 130 21.89 14.48 -17.63
CA ASN A 130 23.12 14.01 -17.04
C ASN A 130 22.83 13.60 -15.59
N PHE A 131 22.53 12.31 -15.40
CA PHE A 131 22.32 11.74 -14.08
C PHE A 131 23.65 11.21 -13.53
N PRO A 132 24.29 11.93 -12.57
CA PRO A 132 25.52 11.49 -11.94
C PRO A 132 25.26 10.23 -11.10
N THR A 133 26.33 9.55 -10.72
CA THR A 133 26.27 8.53 -9.65
C THR A 133 25.76 9.16 -8.34
N PHE A 134 25.24 8.32 -7.44
CA PHE A 134 24.77 8.84 -6.15
C PHE A 134 25.92 9.46 -5.32
N ALA A 135 27.14 8.95 -5.46
CA ALA A 135 28.33 9.51 -4.82
C ALA A 135 28.62 10.94 -5.32
N GLU A 136 28.68 11.13 -6.63
CA GLU A 136 28.86 12.46 -7.24
C GLU A 136 27.72 13.42 -6.88
N PHE A 137 26.48 12.92 -6.76
CA PHE A 137 25.35 13.71 -6.29
C PHE A 137 25.53 14.18 -4.84
N LYS A 138 26.07 13.32 -3.95
CA LYS A 138 26.42 13.71 -2.57
C LYS A 138 27.50 14.78 -2.54
N ASP A 139 28.52 14.67 -3.39
CA ASP A 139 29.59 15.66 -3.49
C ASP A 139 29.05 17.03 -3.92
N GLN A 140 28.21 17.06 -4.95
CA GLN A 140 27.54 18.29 -5.41
C GLN A 140 26.64 18.91 -4.32
N ILE A 141 26.01 18.11 -3.47
CA ILE A 141 25.24 18.62 -2.33
C ILE A 141 26.14 19.24 -1.27
N GLU A 142 27.31 18.65 -0.99
CA GLU A 142 28.23 19.19 0.02
C GLU A 142 28.85 20.53 -0.38
N GLU A 143 28.98 20.78 -1.69
CA GLU A 143 29.36 22.06 -2.29
C GLU A 143 28.29 23.16 -2.16
N LEU A 144 27.03 22.79 -1.87
CA LEU A 144 25.99 23.78 -1.63
C LEU A 144 26.28 24.53 -0.32
N ASN A 145 26.10 25.86 -0.35
CA ASN A 145 26.25 26.76 0.81
C ASN A 145 25.10 26.60 1.85
N LEU A 146 24.89 25.37 2.32
CA LEU A 146 23.93 25.03 3.36
C LEU A 146 24.55 25.28 4.74
N SER A 147 23.73 25.77 5.68
CA SER A 147 24.18 25.97 7.05
C SER A 147 24.46 24.64 7.75
N SER A 148 25.29 24.66 8.80
CA SER A 148 25.60 23.46 9.59
C SER A 148 24.34 22.78 10.14
N GLY A 149 23.34 23.57 10.55
CA GLY A 149 22.03 23.08 11.00
C GLY A 149 21.16 22.45 9.90
N GLN A 150 21.45 22.70 8.62
CA GLN A 150 20.76 22.09 7.48
C GLN A 150 21.45 20.80 7.01
N LYS A 151 22.78 20.74 7.10
CA LYS A 151 23.57 19.59 6.62
C LYS A 151 23.28 18.30 7.39
N ALA A 152 23.14 18.37 8.72
CA ALA A 152 22.92 17.17 9.53
C ALA A 152 21.59 16.43 9.18
N PRO A 153 20.42 17.09 9.15
CA PRO A 153 19.18 16.44 8.72
C PRO A 153 19.24 15.94 7.27
N LEU A 154 19.88 16.68 6.37
CA LEU A 154 20.06 16.29 4.98
C LEU A 154 20.86 14.98 4.85
N ARG A 155 21.98 14.87 5.57
CA ARG A 155 22.81 13.65 5.57
C ARG A 155 22.03 12.43 6.07
N GLN A 156 21.19 12.58 7.09
CA GLN A 156 20.33 11.48 7.56
C GLN A 156 19.37 11.01 6.46
N ARG A 157 18.78 11.93 5.70
CA ARG A 157 17.89 11.58 4.59
C ARG A 157 18.62 10.95 3.41
N LEU A 158 19.82 11.42 3.09
CA LEU A 158 20.67 10.81 2.06
C LEU A 158 21.12 9.41 2.45
N ALA A 159 21.44 9.17 3.72
CA ALA A 159 21.77 7.84 4.23
C ALA A 159 20.59 6.85 4.09
N LEU A 160 19.35 7.31 4.35
CA LEU A 160 18.16 6.50 4.10
C LEU A 160 17.98 6.17 2.61
N ILE A 161 18.22 7.13 1.72
CA ILE A 161 18.17 6.87 0.27
C ILE A 161 19.22 5.82 -0.09
N GLU A 162 20.46 6.03 0.36
CA GLU A 162 21.60 5.16 0.10
C GLU A 162 21.37 3.73 0.58
N SER A 163 20.71 3.54 1.72
CA SER A 163 20.45 2.20 2.25
C SER A 163 19.54 1.37 1.34
N PHE A 164 18.70 2.00 0.50
CA PHE A 164 17.87 1.33 -0.50
C PHE A 164 18.48 1.29 -1.91
N LEU A 165 19.70 1.80 -2.12
CA LEU A 165 20.34 1.77 -3.43
C LEU A 165 21.11 0.47 -3.67
N ASN A 166 20.92 -0.12 -4.85
CA ASN A 166 21.58 -1.39 -5.22
C ASN A 166 23.11 -1.29 -5.25
N ASP A 167 23.64 -0.14 -5.64
CA ASP A 167 25.08 0.17 -5.72
C ASP A 167 25.69 0.63 -4.39
N SER A 168 24.91 0.69 -3.31
CA SER A 168 25.43 0.98 -1.97
C SER A 168 26.35 -0.13 -1.48
N ALA A 169 27.50 0.26 -0.91
CA ALA A 169 28.46 -0.66 -0.32
C ALA A 169 27.84 -1.49 0.82
N GLU A 170 26.84 -0.95 1.52
CA GLU A 170 26.12 -1.66 2.58
C GLU A 170 25.35 -2.87 2.04
N ASN A 171 24.93 -2.81 0.77
CA ASN A 171 24.08 -3.81 0.11
C ASN A 171 24.88 -4.87 -0.67
N ALA A 172 26.22 -4.82 -0.68
CA ALA A 172 27.07 -5.72 -1.48
C ALA A 172 26.92 -7.21 -1.16
N GLY A 173 26.44 -7.56 0.05
CA GLY A 173 26.19 -8.95 0.47
C GLY A 173 24.76 -9.44 0.29
N LEU A 174 23.86 -8.60 -0.21
CA LEU A 174 22.47 -8.97 -0.45
C LEU A 174 22.31 -9.63 -1.83
N PRO A 175 21.24 -10.42 -2.04
CA PRO A 175 20.88 -10.90 -3.37
C PRO A 175 20.77 -9.76 -4.38
N THR A 176 21.05 -10.06 -5.65
CA THR A 176 20.94 -9.08 -6.73
C THR A 176 19.55 -8.46 -6.74
N ARG A 177 19.51 -7.12 -6.91
CA ARG A 177 18.26 -6.39 -7.10
C ARG A 177 17.37 -7.09 -8.15
N THR A 178 16.09 -7.17 -7.83
CA THR A 178 15.04 -7.59 -8.77
C THR A 178 14.22 -6.40 -9.24
N ASP A 179 13.90 -6.32 -10.54
CA ASP A 179 12.98 -5.30 -11.04
C ASP A 179 11.52 -5.70 -10.77
N LEU A 180 10.66 -4.71 -10.49
CA LEU A 180 9.23 -4.95 -10.43
C LEU A 180 8.68 -5.52 -11.75
N ALA A 181 9.28 -5.18 -12.90
CA ALA A 181 8.90 -5.75 -14.19
C ALA A 181 9.09 -7.28 -14.26
N ASP A 182 10.04 -7.83 -13.51
CA ASP A 182 10.36 -9.26 -13.54
C ASP A 182 9.39 -10.08 -12.68
N VAL A 183 8.86 -9.48 -11.61
CA VAL A 183 7.97 -10.13 -10.62
C VAL A 183 6.50 -9.77 -10.78
N CYS A 184 6.17 -8.61 -11.36
CA CYS A 184 4.79 -8.19 -11.61
C CYS A 184 4.29 -8.74 -12.96
N LYS A 185 3.54 -9.84 -12.92
CA LYS A 185 2.93 -10.48 -14.08
C LYS A 185 1.47 -10.83 -13.77
N SER A 186 0.70 -11.20 -14.80
CA SER A 186 -0.67 -11.66 -14.60
C SER A 186 -0.68 -12.85 -13.64
N GLY A 187 -1.51 -12.81 -12.60
CA GLY A 187 -1.61 -13.88 -11.62
C GLY A 187 -0.59 -13.83 -10.48
N THR A 188 0.29 -12.83 -10.42
CA THR A 188 1.27 -12.70 -9.32
C THR A 188 0.76 -11.84 -8.18
N VAL A 189 1.20 -12.16 -6.96
CA VAL A 189 1.04 -11.34 -5.76
C VAL A 189 2.42 -11.00 -5.23
N VAL A 190 2.81 -9.74 -5.37
CA VAL A 190 4.07 -9.21 -4.84
C VAL A 190 3.76 -8.48 -3.55
N VAL A 191 4.20 -9.04 -2.42
CA VAL A 191 4.06 -8.40 -1.11
C VAL A 191 5.34 -7.64 -0.81
N CYS A 192 5.24 -6.32 -0.77
CA CYS A 192 6.27 -5.40 -0.32
C CYS A 192 6.07 -5.11 1.17
N ASP A 193 6.86 -5.80 1.97
CA ASP A 193 6.82 -5.77 3.43
C ASP A 193 7.99 -4.97 3.98
N LEU A 194 7.69 -3.77 4.47
CA LEU A 194 8.67 -2.89 5.11
C LEU A 194 8.64 -3.00 6.63
N THR A 195 8.22 -4.14 7.18
CA THR A 195 8.34 -4.39 8.62
C THR A 195 9.80 -4.34 9.06
N ASP A 196 10.15 -3.28 9.80
CA ASP A 196 11.53 -2.97 10.18
C ASP A 196 11.52 -2.00 11.39
N PRO A 197 12.11 -2.38 12.54
CA PRO A 197 12.14 -1.51 13.73
C PRO A 197 12.97 -0.24 13.52
N MET A 198 13.81 -0.19 12.48
CA MET A 198 14.66 0.95 12.15
C MET A 198 14.00 1.91 11.14
N LEU A 199 12.83 1.57 10.60
CA LEU A 199 12.07 2.44 9.70
C LEU A 199 10.90 3.10 10.41
N SER A 200 10.79 4.42 10.27
CA SER A 200 9.58 5.14 10.67
C SER A 200 8.48 5.03 9.60
N ALA A 201 7.22 5.22 10.02
CA ALA A 201 6.07 5.26 9.11
C ALA A 201 6.21 6.31 7.97
N ALA A 202 6.91 7.42 8.22
CA ALA A 202 7.16 8.44 7.19
C ALA A 202 8.16 7.95 6.13
N GLU A 203 9.16 7.17 6.54
CA GLU A 203 10.19 6.63 5.65
C GLU A 203 9.63 5.48 4.83
N ALA A 204 8.89 4.55 5.46
CA ALA A 204 8.18 3.49 4.77
C ALA A 204 7.21 4.03 3.71
N ARG A 205 6.49 5.13 4.01
CA ARG A 205 5.66 5.84 3.00
C ARG A 205 6.45 6.31 1.79
N GLY A 206 7.65 6.88 2.00
CA GLY A 206 8.49 7.34 0.90
C GLY A 206 8.97 6.20 0.00
N VAL A 207 9.31 5.06 0.60
CA VAL A 207 9.65 3.84 -0.14
C VAL A 207 8.43 3.32 -0.91
N PHE A 208 7.26 3.23 -0.27
CA PHE A 208 6.01 2.82 -0.93
C PHE A 208 5.63 3.75 -2.10
N GLU A 209 5.85 5.06 -1.98
CA GLU A 209 5.59 5.99 -3.06
C GLU A 209 6.45 5.68 -4.30
N ILE A 210 7.73 5.37 -4.12
CA ILE A 210 8.61 4.95 -5.22
C ILE A 210 8.09 3.66 -5.87
N VAL A 211 7.77 2.65 -5.06
CA VAL A 211 7.27 1.35 -5.55
C VAL A 211 5.94 1.54 -6.29
N LEU A 212 5.04 2.39 -5.77
CA LEU A 212 3.74 2.66 -6.38
C LEU A 212 3.87 3.35 -7.74
N GLN A 213 4.72 4.38 -7.84
CA GLN A 213 4.94 5.09 -9.10
C GLN A 213 5.50 4.14 -10.18
N ARG A 214 6.44 3.27 -9.80
CA ARG A 214 6.97 2.24 -10.71
C ARG A 214 5.90 1.25 -11.13
N PHE A 215 5.17 0.68 -10.18
CA PHE A 215 4.11 -0.27 -10.45
C PHE A 215 3.02 0.32 -11.36
N LYS A 216 2.67 1.61 -11.17
CA LYS A 216 1.76 2.36 -12.03
C LYS A 216 2.29 2.47 -13.46
N ALA A 217 3.59 2.73 -13.65
CA ALA A 217 4.22 2.90 -14.96
C ALA A 217 4.39 1.60 -15.76
N LEU A 218 4.46 0.43 -15.10
CA LEU A 218 4.64 -0.86 -15.78
C LEU A 218 3.56 -1.11 -16.85
N GLN A 219 3.95 -1.50 -18.05
CA GLN A 219 3.00 -1.92 -19.08
C GLN A 219 2.75 -3.42 -18.94
N LEU A 220 1.57 -3.78 -18.42
CA LEU A 220 1.17 -5.17 -18.23
C LEU A 220 -0.03 -5.48 -19.14
N GLY A 221 -0.06 -6.69 -19.71
CA GLY A 221 -1.21 -7.19 -20.49
C GLY A 221 -2.45 -7.52 -19.65
N CYS A 222 -2.45 -7.20 -18.35
CA CYS A 222 -3.51 -7.48 -17.40
C CYS A 222 -3.82 -6.26 -16.54
N GLY A 223 -4.95 -6.31 -15.83
CA GLY A 223 -5.26 -5.31 -14.79
C GLY A 223 -4.24 -5.35 -13.65
N LYS A 224 -4.24 -4.29 -12.84
CA LYS A 224 -3.43 -4.22 -11.62
C LYS A 224 -4.32 -4.09 -10.39
N LEU A 225 -3.85 -4.64 -9.27
CA LEU A 225 -4.44 -4.48 -7.96
C LEU A 225 -3.39 -3.93 -6.99
N LEU A 226 -3.67 -2.78 -6.40
CA LEU A 226 -2.89 -2.25 -5.27
C LEU A 226 -3.64 -2.56 -3.98
N VAL A 227 -2.95 -3.15 -3.01
CA VAL A 227 -3.47 -3.43 -1.68
C VAL A 227 -2.63 -2.68 -0.65
N LEU A 228 -3.28 -1.91 0.21
CA LEU A 228 -2.68 -1.23 1.35
C LEU A 228 -3.15 -1.95 2.61
N ASP A 229 -2.35 -2.86 3.13
CA ASP A 229 -2.71 -3.61 4.33
C ASP A 229 -2.27 -2.88 5.60
N GLU A 230 -3.03 -3.02 6.68
CA GLU A 230 -2.81 -2.33 7.96
C GLU A 230 -2.55 -0.81 7.79
N ALA A 231 -3.23 -0.17 6.84
CA ALA A 231 -2.93 1.17 6.34
C ALA A 231 -2.89 2.28 7.40
N HIS A 232 -3.59 2.14 8.54
CA HIS A 232 -3.42 3.02 9.71
C HIS A 232 -2.00 3.12 10.28
N LYS A 233 -1.09 2.20 9.96
CA LYS A 233 0.32 2.26 10.38
C LYS A 233 1.15 3.24 9.57
N PHE A 234 0.71 3.59 8.35
CA PHE A 234 1.49 4.44 7.47
C PHE A 234 0.70 5.55 6.78
N LEU A 235 -0.59 5.39 6.47
CA LEU A 235 -1.41 6.49 5.94
C LEU A 235 -1.81 7.49 7.01
N THR A 236 -2.09 8.71 6.58
CA THR A 236 -2.61 9.78 7.44
C THR A 236 -3.92 10.35 6.92
N HIS A 237 -4.71 10.95 7.82
CA HIS A 237 -6.03 11.54 7.47
C HIS A 237 -5.94 12.60 6.36
N SER A 238 -4.84 13.37 6.32
CA SER A 238 -4.69 14.51 5.42
C SER A 238 -3.65 14.20 4.35
N THR A 239 -4.03 14.41 3.09
CA THR A 239 -3.10 14.31 1.95
C THR A 239 -2.15 15.49 1.85
N ALA A 240 -2.39 16.60 2.57
CA ALA A 240 -1.59 17.82 2.49
C ALA A 240 -0.10 17.61 2.87
N SER A 241 0.16 16.63 3.73
CA SER A 241 1.51 16.23 4.14
C SER A 241 1.75 14.74 3.88
N ASP A 242 0.96 14.11 3.01
CA ASP A 242 1.04 12.67 2.75
C ASP A 242 1.03 12.42 1.25
N GLU A 243 2.22 12.46 0.65
CA GLU A 243 2.41 12.31 -0.79
C GLU A 243 1.88 10.96 -1.29
N LEU A 244 2.14 9.88 -0.55
CA LEU A 244 1.56 8.56 -0.83
C LEU A 244 0.03 8.62 -0.83
N GLY A 245 -0.57 9.21 0.21
CA GLY A 245 -2.02 9.40 0.31
C GLY A 245 -2.58 10.20 -0.86
N ALA A 246 -1.92 11.29 -1.27
CA ALA A 246 -2.30 12.10 -2.42
C ALA A 246 -2.22 11.32 -3.74
N THR A 247 -1.14 10.57 -3.96
CA THR A 247 -0.93 9.71 -5.13
C THR A 247 -2.01 8.63 -5.21
N ILE A 248 -2.37 8.00 -4.09
CA ILE A 248 -3.44 7.00 -4.03
C ILE A 248 -4.80 7.60 -4.37
N VAL A 249 -5.14 8.78 -3.83
CA VAL A 249 -6.39 9.47 -4.14
C VAL A 249 -6.47 9.78 -5.65
N GLU A 250 -5.38 10.28 -6.24
CA GLU A 250 -5.34 10.55 -7.67
C GLU A 250 -5.43 9.28 -8.51
N LEU A 251 -4.75 8.21 -8.07
CA LEU A 251 -4.87 6.89 -8.69
C LEU A 251 -6.32 6.40 -8.70
N VAL A 252 -7.05 6.56 -7.59
CA VAL A 252 -8.46 6.15 -7.52
C VAL A 252 -9.33 7.03 -8.41
N ARG A 253 -9.09 8.34 -8.50
CA ARG A 253 -9.80 9.21 -9.47
C ARG A 253 -9.59 8.77 -10.91
N GLN A 254 -8.40 8.27 -11.24
CA GLN A 254 -8.01 7.87 -12.59
C GLN A 254 -7.89 6.35 -12.81
N MET A 255 -8.50 5.55 -11.93
CA MET A 255 -8.37 4.10 -11.90
C MET A 255 -8.73 3.39 -13.21
N ARG A 256 -9.68 3.96 -13.99
CA ARG A 256 -10.05 3.45 -15.32
C ARG A 256 -8.97 3.68 -16.37
N HIS A 257 -8.26 4.81 -16.30
CA HIS A 257 -7.14 5.09 -17.21
C HIS A 257 -5.95 4.18 -16.96
N HIS A 258 -5.70 3.83 -15.69
CA HIS A 258 -4.60 2.96 -15.31
C HIS A 258 -4.97 1.47 -15.25
N GLY A 259 -6.25 1.11 -15.42
CA GLY A 259 -6.72 -0.27 -15.29
C GLY A 259 -6.49 -0.86 -13.88
N MET A 260 -6.45 0.00 -12.85
CA MET A 260 -6.07 -0.37 -11.48
C MET A 260 -7.28 -0.51 -10.56
N ARG A 261 -7.17 -1.41 -9.60
CA ARG A 261 -8.06 -1.55 -8.43
C ARG A 261 -7.28 -1.19 -7.18
N VAL A 262 -7.95 -0.64 -6.19
CA VAL A 262 -7.33 -0.28 -4.91
C VAL A 262 -8.11 -0.92 -3.78
N VAL A 263 -7.41 -1.58 -2.87
CA VAL A 263 -7.94 -2.14 -1.62
C VAL A 263 -7.19 -1.50 -0.47
N VAL A 264 -7.92 -0.99 0.50
CA VAL A 264 -7.36 -0.43 1.74
C VAL A 264 -7.91 -1.21 2.91
N SER A 265 -7.05 -1.84 3.69
CA SER A 265 -7.39 -2.49 4.95
C SER A 265 -6.82 -1.67 6.09
N SER A 266 -7.65 -1.32 7.07
CA SER A 266 -7.22 -0.50 8.19
C SER A 266 -7.98 -0.85 9.45
N GLN A 267 -7.29 -0.84 10.59
CA GLN A 267 -7.98 -1.00 11.88
C GLN A 267 -8.81 0.23 12.22
N SER A 268 -8.36 1.41 11.81
CA SER A 268 -9.02 2.69 12.07
C SER A 268 -9.38 3.38 10.77
N PRO A 269 -10.65 3.74 10.55
CA PRO A 269 -10.99 4.60 9.42
C PRO A 269 -10.43 6.01 9.60
N LEU A 270 -9.97 6.43 10.79
CA LEU A 270 -9.51 7.80 11.09
C LEU A 270 -8.23 8.19 10.34
N THR A 271 -7.42 7.23 9.94
CA THR A 271 -6.16 7.45 9.21
C THR A 271 -6.33 7.44 7.69
N ILE A 272 -7.50 7.03 7.19
CA ILE A 272 -7.78 6.99 5.76
C ILE A 272 -8.12 8.42 5.30
N PRO A 273 -7.60 8.90 4.16
CA PRO A 273 -7.99 10.19 3.61
C PRO A 273 -9.50 10.32 3.35
N ASP A 274 -10.05 11.51 3.58
CA ASP A 274 -11.49 11.77 3.42
C ASP A 274 -11.94 11.57 1.97
N GLU A 275 -11.14 12.04 1.01
CA GLU A 275 -11.38 11.89 -0.42
C GLU A 275 -11.36 10.41 -0.83
N LEU A 276 -10.50 9.60 -0.20
CA LEU A 276 -10.41 8.17 -0.49
C LEU A 276 -11.66 7.42 0.00
N LEU A 277 -12.21 7.80 1.17
CA LEU A 277 -13.48 7.26 1.67
C LEU A 277 -14.67 7.66 0.80
N GLU A 278 -14.69 8.89 0.27
CA GLU A 278 -15.74 9.35 -0.66
C GLU A 278 -15.70 8.62 -2.01
N LEU A 279 -14.51 8.30 -2.50
CA LEU A 279 -14.31 7.56 -3.73
C LEU A 279 -14.51 6.04 -3.58
N ALA A 280 -14.66 5.54 -2.35
CA ALA A 280 -14.82 4.12 -2.07
C ALA A 280 -16.12 3.58 -2.68
N SER A 281 -15.99 2.76 -3.72
CA SER A 281 -17.12 2.07 -4.36
C SER A 281 -17.71 0.95 -3.51
N ILE A 282 -16.89 0.39 -2.61
CA ILE A 282 -17.22 -0.70 -1.69
C ILE A 282 -16.58 -0.37 -0.34
N CYS A 283 -17.36 -0.49 0.75
CA CYS A 283 -16.81 -0.43 2.10
C CYS A 283 -17.28 -1.63 2.92
N VAL A 284 -16.32 -2.42 3.41
CA VAL A 284 -16.54 -3.61 4.22
C VAL A 284 -16.26 -3.25 5.68
N MET A 285 -17.31 -3.19 6.48
CA MET A 285 -17.24 -2.87 7.90
C MET A 285 -17.37 -4.16 8.71
N HIS A 286 -16.25 -4.65 9.22
CA HIS A 286 -16.22 -5.69 10.25
C HIS A 286 -16.55 -5.10 11.62
N SER A 287 -16.58 -5.93 12.66
CA SER A 287 -16.86 -5.46 14.02
C SER A 287 -15.89 -4.36 14.47
N PHE A 288 -16.46 -3.32 15.06
CA PHE A 288 -15.76 -2.26 15.79
C PHE A 288 -16.71 -1.59 16.77
N TYR A 289 -16.14 -0.87 17.75
CA TYR A 289 -16.88 -0.32 18.90
C TYR A 289 -16.82 1.21 19.00
N SER A 290 -16.04 1.87 18.14
CA SER A 290 -15.90 3.32 18.15
C SER A 290 -17.08 4.03 17.50
N LYS A 291 -17.80 4.84 18.29
CA LYS A 291 -18.86 5.73 17.78
C LYS A 291 -18.33 6.77 16.81
N ASP A 292 -17.10 7.25 17.00
CA ASP A 292 -16.51 8.27 16.13
C ASP A 292 -16.13 7.69 14.76
N TRP A 293 -15.70 6.42 14.73
CA TRP A 293 -15.51 5.69 13.48
C TRP A 293 -16.83 5.56 12.72
N PHE A 294 -17.89 5.15 13.42
CA PHE A 294 -19.22 5.05 12.82
C PHE A 294 -19.73 6.40 12.29
N LYS A 295 -19.65 7.47 13.10
CA LYS A 295 -20.04 8.83 12.68
C LYS A 295 -19.26 9.28 11.44
N ARG A 296 -17.95 8.99 11.38
CA ARG A 296 -17.14 9.33 10.20
C ARG A 296 -17.62 8.58 8.96
N LEU A 297 -17.79 7.26 9.05
CA LEU A 297 -18.27 6.43 7.93
C LEU A 297 -19.68 6.85 7.48
N LYS A 298 -20.59 7.11 8.44
CA LYS A 298 -21.96 7.57 8.18
C LYS A 298 -22.01 8.92 7.46
N ARG A 299 -21.02 9.81 7.67
CA ARG A 299 -20.94 11.08 6.90
C ARG A 299 -20.58 10.87 5.44
N LYS A 300 -19.91 9.76 5.10
CA LYS A 300 -19.43 9.47 3.73
C LYS A 300 -20.31 8.44 3.01
N MET A 301 -21.10 7.66 3.74
CA MET A 301 -21.88 6.53 3.23
C MET A 301 -23.29 6.51 3.84
N PRO A 302 -24.31 6.02 3.13
CA PRO A 302 -25.71 6.00 3.60
C PRO A 302 -25.94 4.92 4.67
N LEU A 303 -25.35 5.09 5.85
CA LEU A 303 -25.51 4.20 7.01
C LEU A 303 -26.67 4.67 7.90
N GLU A 304 -27.57 3.76 8.25
CA GLU A 304 -28.60 3.99 9.26
C GLU A 304 -28.03 3.90 10.67
N ASP A 305 -28.57 4.63 11.65
CA ASP A 305 -28.07 4.56 13.04
C ASP A 305 -28.12 3.16 13.65
N ALA A 306 -29.14 2.36 13.29
CA ALA A 306 -29.25 0.97 13.69
C ALA A 306 -28.10 0.09 13.19
N ALA A 307 -27.36 0.52 12.16
CA ALA A 307 -26.19 -0.20 11.65
C ALA A 307 -25.06 -0.27 12.68
N PHE A 308 -24.94 0.70 13.58
CA PHE A 308 -23.87 0.68 14.59
C PHE A 308 -24.01 -0.49 15.56
N GLU A 309 -25.22 -0.69 16.10
CA GLU A 309 -25.54 -1.82 16.99
C GLU A 309 -25.35 -3.18 16.29
N ARG A 310 -25.64 -3.25 14.98
CA ARG A 310 -25.37 -4.44 14.17
C ARG A 310 -23.87 -4.70 14.05
N ILE A 311 -23.10 -3.68 13.68
CA ILE A 311 -21.63 -3.77 13.50
C ILE A 311 -20.95 -4.27 14.77
N MET A 312 -21.35 -3.76 15.94
CA MET A 312 -20.76 -4.18 17.23
C MET A 312 -20.97 -5.67 17.55
N LYS A 313 -22.01 -6.29 16.98
CA LYS A 313 -22.42 -7.68 17.25
C LYS A 313 -21.98 -8.66 16.16
N LEU A 314 -21.30 -8.18 15.11
CA LEU A 314 -20.85 -9.04 14.02
C LEU A 314 -19.85 -10.10 14.53
N PRO A 315 -20.07 -11.39 14.25
CA PRO A 315 -19.06 -12.43 14.46
C PRO A 315 -17.88 -12.24 13.51
N THR A 316 -16.70 -12.73 13.89
CA THR A 316 -15.51 -12.71 13.03
C THR A 316 -15.80 -13.26 11.63
N GLY A 317 -15.35 -12.53 10.59
CA GLY A 317 -15.59 -12.90 9.19
C GLY A 317 -16.98 -12.50 8.65
N ASN A 318 -17.85 -11.91 9.47
CA ASN A 318 -19.05 -11.23 9.00
C ASN A 318 -18.79 -9.72 8.90
N ALA A 319 -19.51 -9.08 8.00
CA ALA A 319 -19.36 -7.65 7.73
C ALA A 319 -20.68 -7.02 7.32
N VAL A 320 -20.86 -5.76 7.70
CA VAL A 320 -21.80 -4.86 7.03
C VAL A 320 -21.07 -4.25 5.85
N VAL A 321 -21.63 -4.35 4.65
CA VAL A 321 -20.99 -3.94 3.40
C VAL A 321 -21.85 -2.88 2.71
N PHE A 322 -21.26 -1.71 2.50
CA PHE A 322 -21.77 -0.72 1.57
C PHE A 322 -21.21 -1.00 0.17
N ALA A 323 -22.06 -0.94 -0.86
CA ALA A 323 -21.63 -0.95 -2.25
C ALA A 323 -22.48 0.03 -3.08
N THR A 324 -21.80 0.77 -3.96
CA THR A 324 -22.45 1.70 -4.90
C THR A 324 -23.34 0.99 -5.91
N ARG A 325 -23.02 -0.27 -6.24
CA ARG A 325 -23.79 -1.17 -7.12
C ARG A 325 -23.60 -2.62 -6.69
N TRP A 326 -24.68 -3.36 -6.55
CA TRP A 326 -24.66 -4.80 -6.33
C TRP A 326 -25.83 -5.47 -7.04
N LYS A 327 -25.73 -6.78 -7.30
CA LYS A 327 -26.82 -7.59 -7.86
C LYS A 327 -26.99 -8.84 -7.02
N ASP A 328 -28.22 -9.17 -6.68
CA ASP A 328 -28.56 -10.46 -6.11
C ASP A 328 -28.95 -11.40 -7.25
N PHE A 329 -28.17 -12.46 -7.41
CA PHE A 329 -28.36 -13.45 -8.46
C PHE A 329 -29.50 -14.43 -8.14
N GLY A 330 -29.96 -14.51 -6.88
CA GLY A 330 -31.02 -15.43 -6.45
C GLY A 330 -32.44 -14.88 -6.55
N SER A 331 -32.63 -13.57 -6.55
CA SER A 331 -33.97 -12.93 -6.52
C SER A 331 -34.61 -12.68 -7.88
N GLY A 332 -33.93 -13.02 -8.99
CA GLY A 332 -34.41 -12.73 -10.35
C GLY A 332 -34.46 -11.22 -10.69
N ALA A 333 -34.02 -10.35 -9.78
CA ALA A 333 -34.03 -8.91 -9.97
C ALA A 333 -33.01 -8.51 -11.06
N MET A 334 -33.49 -7.85 -12.10
CA MET A 334 -32.64 -7.33 -13.19
C MET A 334 -31.90 -6.05 -12.80
N MET A 335 -32.43 -5.30 -11.83
CA MET A 335 -31.89 -4.00 -11.42
C MET A 335 -30.75 -4.13 -10.42
N LEU A 336 -29.72 -3.29 -10.59
CA LEU A 336 -28.64 -3.18 -9.61
C LEU A 336 -29.16 -2.49 -8.34
N GLY A 337 -29.03 -3.17 -7.20
CA GLY A 337 -29.23 -2.58 -5.90
C GLY A 337 -28.10 -1.60 -5.53
N ARG A 338 -28.39 -0.73 -4.57
CA ARG A 338 -27.42 0.19 -3.95
C ARG A 338 -27.59 0.15 -2.43
N GLY A 339 -26.55 0.53 -1.70
CA GLY A 339 -26.63 0.69 -0.25
C GLY A 339 -25.97 -0.44 0.53
N VAL A 340 -26.55 -0.79 1.67
CA VAL A 340 -25.90 -1.57 2.71
C VAL A 340 -26.49 -2.98 2.81
N ARG A 341 -25.64 -3.99 2.97
CA ARG A 341 -25.99 -5.40 3.18
C ARG A 341 -25.09 -6.05 4.20
N GLU A 342 -25.64 -6.93 5.04
CA GLU A 342 -24.83 -7.80 5.88
C GLU A 342 -24.43 -9.04 5.08
N LEU A 343 -23.16 -9.43 5.21
CA LEU A 343 -22.54 -10.45 4.39
C LEU A 343 -21.54 -11.26 5.22
N ARG A 344 -21.51 -12.58 5.01
CA ARG A 344 -20.43 -13.46 5.47
C ARG A 344 -19.36 -13.56 4.41
N ILE A 345 -18.11 -13.29 4.79
CA ILE A 345 -16.97 -13.46 3.90
C ILE A 345 -16.69 -14.96 3.75
N ARG A 346 -16.53 -15.42 2.51
CA ARG A 346 -16.25 -16.84 2.22
C ARG A 346 -14.89 -17.25 2.78
N GLU A 347 -14.68 -18.54 2.95
CA GLU A 347 -13.36 -19.09 3.28
C GLU A 347 -12.36 -18.87 2.12
N ARG A 348 -11.07 -18.85 2.45
CA ARG A 348 -9.97 -18.74 1.48
C ARG A 348 -9.94 -19.99 0.59
N LEU A 349 -9.58 -19.81 -0.67
CA LEU A 349 -9.27 -20.91 -1.58
C LEU A 349 -7.82 -21.37 -1.39
N THR A 350 -6.93 -20.44 -1.07
CA THR A 350 -5.52 -20.73 -0.85
C THR A 350 -5.26 -21.15 0.58
N GLU A 351 -4.41 -22.15 0.77
CA GLU A 351 -3.84 -22.43 2.08
C GLU A 351 -2.90 -21.31 2.51
N ASP A 352 -2.95 -20.98 3.79
CA ASP A 352 -1.99 -20.09 4.41
C ASP A 352 -0.68 -20.87 4.57
N GLY A 353 0.36 -20.50 3.83
CA GLY A 353 1.71 -20.99 4.13
C GLY A 353 2.19 -20.56 5.52
N GLY A 354 1.48 -19.61 6.14
CA GLY A 354 1.76 -19.09 7.45
C GLY A 354 0.82 -19.53 8.56
N LYS A 355 1.43 -19.91 9.69
CA LYS A 355 0.68 -20.10 10.93
C LYS A 355 0.38 -18.72 11.48
N SER A 356 -0.91 -18.38 11.63
CA SER A 356 -1.35 -17.41 12.63
C SER A 356 -0.95 -17.97 14.00
N LYS A 357 0.28 -17.67 14.46
CA LYS A 357 0.70 -18.04 15.81
C LYS A 357 -0.11 -17.16 16.76
N ILE A 358 -1.19 -17.72 17.29
CA ILE A 358 -1.75 -17.22 18.55
C ILE A 358 -0.62 -17.41 19.56
N ILE A 359 0.05 -16.31 19.93
CA ILE A 359 0.95 -16.31 21.09
C ILE A 359 0.04 -16.67 22.26
N ARG A 360 0.17 -17.90 22.76
CA ARG A 360 -0.52 -18.37 23.97
C ARG A 360 0.17 -17.83 25.20
#